data_AF-A0A6A0IJN2-F1
#
_entry.id   AF-A0A6A0IJN2-F1
#
_cell.length_a   1.000
_cell.length_b   1.000
_cell.length_c   1.000
_cell.angle_alpha   90.00
_cell.angle_beta   90.00
_cell.angle_gamma   90.00
#
_symmetry.space_group_name_H-M   'P 1'
#
loop_
_entity.id
_entity.type
_entity.pdbx_description
1 polymer ?
#
loop_
_entity_poly.entity_id
_entity_poly.type
_entity_poly.pdbx_seq_one_letter_code
_entity_poly.pdbx_strand_id
1 'polypeptide(L)'
;MDPPLAHPAEEPEVAPAGERDAASGHREDPGQGRPLVRAGRGLRRRAERRRARQGPEGGPQARPDEPEGPGRPGGDRVDEAGEGVNGLPALFGTGLGLAAGAGLNAYAVLLVYGGLARLFPEEFPGAVARLLSGTPALAAAGVLFLLEFVADKVPVLDHFWDILGSVVRPVAGALLAVGTVGPATDSTLLTVVAGGSGGFVALVSHLVKSVARVTSTALTAGLANAALSLAEDVLAFLQALVSIFLPTIALLLVVALGVLFLCTVPRAARSLDIFRRRSARNVPPPPRPAG
;
A
#
# COMPACT_ATOMS: atom_id res chain seq x y z
N MET A 1 11.96 -25.06 71.91
CA MET A 1 10.75 -24.23 71.70
C MET A 1 10.99 -23.49 70.40
N ASP A 2 10.14 -23.74 69.41
CA ASP A 2 10.14 -23.25 68.01
C ASP A 2 10.15 -21.70 67.86
N PRO A 3 10.33 -21.09 66.65
CA PRO A 3 11.61 -20.70 66.05
C PRO A 3 11.55 -19.21 65.53
N PRO A 4 12.48 -18.69 64.69
CA PRO A 4 12.64 -17.25 64.43
C PRO A 4 11.90 -16.76 63.16
N LEU A 5 11.61 -15.46 63.05
CA LEU A 5 11.19 -14.82 61.79
C LEU A 5 11.71 -13.38 61.61
N ALA A 6 12.04 -13.12 60.34
CA ALA A 6 12.05 -11.85 59.60
C ALA A 6 13.35 -11.01 59.53
N HIS A 7 14.20 -11.42 58.58
CA HIS A 7 14.70 -10.73 57.38
C HIS A 7 15.22 -9.25 57.39
N PRO A 8 16.20 -8.95 56.50
CA PRO A 8 17.11 -7.80 56.58
C PRO A 8 16.69 -6.61 55.68
N ALA A 9 17.22 -5.42 55.98
CA ALA A 9 17.15 -4.24 55.12
C ALA A 9 18.56 -3.71 54.81
N GLU A 10 18.63 -3.06 53.65
CA GLU A 10 19.76 -2.77 52.76
C GLU A 10 20.74 -1.68 53.24
N GLU A 11 21.98 -1.76 52.75
CA GLU A 11 22.97 -0.67 52.57
C GLU A 11 23.98 -1.13 51.48
N PRO A 12 24.79 -0.25 50.85
CA PRO A 12 24.70 1.21 50.73
C PRO A 12 25.00 1.78 49.32
N GLU A 13 24.68 3.07 49.21
CA GLU A 13 25.02 4.06 48.19
C GLU A 13 26.50 4.49 48.23
N VAL A 14 27.21 4.53 47.10
CA VAL A 14 28.45 5.33 46.91
C VAL A 14 28.58 5.82 45.46
N ALA A 15 28.76 7.15 45.31
CA ALA A 15 28.92 7.94 44.08
C ALA A 15 30.30 7.77 43.38
N PRO A 16 30.58 8.50 42.26
CA PRO A 16 31.17 9.84 42.43
C PRO A 16 30.82 10.92 41.35
N ALA A 17 30.96 12.18 41.78
CA ALA A 17 31.18 13.40 40.97
C ALA A 17 32.64 13.43 40.43
N GLY A 18 33.11 14.24 39.48
CA GLY A 18 32.63 15.36 38.69
C GLY A 18 33.84 16.07 38.02
N GLU A 19 33.62 16.64 36.83
CA GLU A 19 34.14 17.94 36.34
C GLU A 19 35.59 18.19 35.85
N ARG A 20 35.67 18.86 34.67
CA ARG A 20 36.54 20.01 34.24
C ARG A 20 37.41 19.87 32.98
N ASP A 21 36.96 20.62 31.96
CA ASP A 21 37.63 21.73 31.24
C ASP A 21 39.00 21.63 30.52
N ALA A 22 38.99 22.31 29.36
CA ALA A 22 40.00 23.21 28.80
C ALA A 22 40.89 22.75 27.63
N ALA A 23 40.98 23.68 26.67
CA ALA A 23 41.62 23.64 25.37
C ALA A 23 43.04 24.24 25.37
N SER A 24 43.87 23.82 24.42
CA SER A 24 44.98 24.56 23.76
C SER A 24 45.68 23.55 22.82
N GLY A 25 46.24 23.83 21.64
CA GLY A 25 46.55 25.04 20.90
C GLY A 25 47.81 24.76 20.08
N HIS A 26 47.79 24.91 18.75
CA HIS A 26 49.00 25.10 17.94
C HIS A 26 48.75 26.02 16.75
N ARG A 27 49.57 27.08 16.70
CA ARG A 27 49.72 28.13 15.67
C ARG A 27 50.60 27.57 14.52
N GLU A 28 50.69 28.11 13.30
CA GLU A 28 51.13 29.47 12.92
C GLU A 28 50.70 29.92 11.49
N ASP A 29 50.71 31.25 11.34
CA ASP A 29 50.52 32.21 10.21
C ASP A 29 51.79 32.23 9.28
N PRO A 30 52.04 33.09 8.24
CA PRO A 30 51.36 34.34 7.83
C PRO A 30 51.27 34.68 6.32
N GLY A 31 50.50 35.72 5.96
CA GLY A 31 50.72 36.41 4.68
C GLY A 31 49.66 37.37 4.09
N GLN A 32 49.51 38.56 4.69
CA GLN A 32 49.31 39.88 4.04
C GLN A 32 47.97 40.28 3.36
N GLY A 33 47.46 41.46 3.77
CA GLY A 33 47.02 42.49 2.83
C GLY A 33 45.53 42.91 2.80
N ARG A 34 45.09 43.72 3.76
CA ARG A 34 43.90 44.62 3.67
C ARG A 34 44.10 45.70 2.57
N PRO A 35 43.09 46.46 2.06
CA PRO A 35 41.89 46.91 2.79
C PRO A 35 40.55 47.02 2.01
N LEU A 36 39.49 47.24 2.80
CA LEU A 36 38.14 47.67 2.42
C LEU A 36 38.11 49.13 1.94
N VAL A 37 37.44 49.39 0.80
CA VAL A 37 36.92 50.70 0.35
C VAL A 37 35.56 50.45 -0.30
N ARG A 38 34.46 50.72 0.39
CA ARG A 38 33.56 51.89 0.27
C ARG A 38 32.99 52.16 -1.15
N ALA A 39 31.69 51.88 -1.24
CA ALA A 39 30.62 52.66 -1.88
C ALA A 39 30.54 52.80 -3.41
N GLY A 40 29.30 52.67 -3.90
CA GLY A 40 28.76 53.67 -4.81
C GLY A 40 28.00 53.13 -6.02
N ARG A 41 26.67 53.23 -5.94
CA ARG A 41 25.77 53.68 -7.01
C ARG A 41 26.07 53.17 -8.43
N GLY A 42 25.34 52.13 -8.80
CA GLY A 42 25.30 51.61 -10.17
C GLY A 42 23.88 51.30 -10.63
N LEU A 43 23.11 52.34 -10.93
CA LEU A 43 22.29 52.39 -12.14
C LEU A 43 21.09 51.42 -12.18
N ARG A 44 19.87 51.85 -11.83
CA ARG A 44 19.07 52.78 -12.67
C ARG A 44 19.29 52.61 -14.18
N ARG A 45 19.35 51.36 -14.67
CA ARG A 45 19.41 51.03 -16.11
C ARG A 45 18.39 49.97 -16.55
N ARG A 46 17.38 49.69 -15.72
CA ARG A 46 16.23 48.82 -16.10
C ARG A 46 14.90 49.54 -16.27
N ALA A 47 14.78 50.80 -15.82
CA ALA A 47 13.52 51.56 -15.89
C ALA A 47 13.31 52.32 -17.23
N GLU A 48 14.36 52.55 -18.02
CA GLU A 48 14.27 53.33 -19.26
C GLU A 48 14.00 52.48 -20.52
N ARG A 49 14.23 51.16 -20.47
CA ARG A 49 13.92 50.26 -21.60
C ARG A 49 12.43 49.96 -21.78
N ARG A 50 11.57 50.29 -20.80
CA ARG A 50 10.11 50.16 -20.92
C ARG A 50 9.42 51.40 -21.51
N ARG A 51 10.11 52.54 -21.59
CA ARG A 51 9.55 53.80 -22.13
C ARG A 51 9.82 54.03 -23.61
N ALA A 52 10.70 53.23 -24.23
CA ALA A 52 11.00 53.32 -25.67
C ALA A 52 10.07 52.48 -26.57
N ARG A 53 8.95 51.96 -26.04
CA ARG A 53 7.89 51.28 -26.82
C ARG A 53 6.57 52.06 -26.87
N GLN A 54 6.53 53.28 -26.35
CA GLN A 54 5.36 54.15 -26.44
C GLN A 54 5.69 55.31 -27.37
N GLY A 55 5.34 55.13 -28.65
CA GLY A 55 5.23 56.23 -29.61
C GLY A 55 3.87 56.94 -29.47
N PRO A 56 3.75 58.20 -29.91
CA PRO A 56 2.63 59.06 -29.56
C PRO A 56 1.53 59.10 -30.63
N GLU A 57 0.31 59.33 -30.14
CA GLU A 57 -0.86 59.98 -30.77
C GLU A 57 -1.78 59.18 -31.72
N GLY A 58 -3.08 59.27 -31.42
CA GLY A 58 -4.16 58.93 -32.36
C GLY A 58 -5.45 58.40 -31.72
N GLY A 59 -6.16 59.19 -30.90
CA GLY A 59 -7.59 58.94 -30.61
C GLY A 59 -8.47 59.48 -31.75
N PRO A 60 -9.63 58.86 -32.05
CA PRO A 60 -10.87 59.49 -31.59
C PRO A 60 -12.04 58.55 -31.22
N GLN A 61 -12.79 59.02 -30.22
CA GLN A 61 -14.24 58.90 -30.03
C GLN A 61 -14.87 57.54 -29.65
N ALA A 62 -15.43 57.54 -28.45
CA ALA A 62 -16.40 56.59 -27.93
C ALA A 62 -17.68 56.57 -28.80
N ARG A 63 -18.10 55.35 -29.17
CA ARG A 63 -19.47 55.04 -29.59
C ARG A 63 -20.09 54.11 -28.53
N PRO A 64 -21.32 54.36 -28.07
CA PRO A 64 -22.00 53.49 -27.11
C PRO A 64 -22.73 52.34 -27.83
N ASP A 65 -22.80 51.22 -27.11
CA ASP A 65 -23.76 50.11 -27.23
C ASP A 65 -23.74 49.25 -28.51
N GLU A 66 -22.85 48.25 -28.53
CA GLU A 66 -23.13 46.97 -29.21
C GLU A 66 -23.12 45.82 -28.18
N PRO A 67 -24.15 44.94 -28.18
CA PRO A 67 -24.24 43.85 -27.23
C PRO A 67 -23.14 42.82 -27.48
N GLU A 68 -22.41 42.46 -26.42
CA GLU A 68 -21.45 41.37 -26.40
C GLU A 68 -22.08 40.09 -26.97
N GLY A 69 -21.70 39.73 -28.20
CA GLY A 69 -22.03 38.44 -28.78
C GLY A 69 -21.41 37.31 -27.93
N PRO A 70 -22.06 36.14 -27.85
CA PRO A 70 -21.61 35.07 -26.97
C PRO A 70 -20.17 34.68 -27.34
N GLY A 71 -19.29 34.76 -26.33
CA GLY A 71 -17.89 34.45 -26.45
C GLY A 71 -17.68 33.12 -27.18
N ARG A 72 -16.88 33.17 -28.24
CA ARG A 72 -16.36 31.98 -28.91
C ARG A 72 -15.67 31.11 -27.84
N PRO A 73 -16.03 29.82 -27.70
CA PRO A 73 -15.24 28.94 -26.86
C PRO A 73 -13.84 28.84 -27.47
N GLY A 74 -12.85 29.38 -26.76
CA GLY A 74 -11.44 29.23 -27.09
C GLY A 74 -11.13 27.74 -27.25
N GLY A 75 -10.62 27.40 -28.43
CA GLY A 75 -10.17 26.07 -28.80
C GLY A 75 -8.82 25.74 -28.19
N ASP A 76 -8.72 25.77 -26.86
CA ASP A 76 -7.59 25.24 -26.08
C ASP A 76 -7.99 23.93 -25.38
N ARG A 77 -8.88 23.14 -26.01
CA ARG A 77 -9.11 21.74 -25.63
C ARG A 77 -8.47 20.77 -26.62
N VAL A 78 -7.26 21.11 -27.08
CA VAL A 78 -6.54 20.29 -28.07
C VAL A 78 -5.33 19.56 -27.48
N ASP A 79 -5.06 19.67 -26.17
CA ASP A 79 -4.00 18.91 -25.49
C ASP A 79 -4.50 17.91 -24.41
N GLU A 80 -5.81 17.68 -24.27
CA GLU A 80 -6.38 16.71 -23.29
C GLU A 80 -6.63 15.31 -23.89
N ALA A 81 -6.06 15.02 -25.07
CA ALA A 81 -6.35 13.79 -25.82
C ALA A 81 -5.30 12.67 -25.59
N GLY A 82 -4.36 12.82 -24.64
CA GLY A 82 -3.25 11.87 -24.47
C GLY A 82 -2.72 11.61 -23.06
N GLU A 83 -3.20 12.27 -22.00
CA GLU A 83 -2.49 12.30 -20.71
C GLU A 83 -3.03 11.35 -19.61
N GLY A 84 -4.01 10.51 -19.90
CA GLY A 84 -4.50 9.55 -18.92
C GLY A 84 -5.52 8.59 -19.48
N VAL A 85 -5.09 7.57 -20.23
CA VAL A 85 -6.03 6.68 -20.94
C VAL A 85 -7.01 5.94 -20.02
N ASN A 86 -6.85 5.92 -18.68
CA ASN A 86 -7.69 5.10 -17.78
C ASN A 86 -7.78 5.62 -16.32
N GLY A 87 -8.03 6.90 -16.03
CA GLY A 87 -7.99 7.45 -14.65
C GLY A 87 -8.61 6.54 -13.57
N LEU A 88 -9.91 6.24 -13.63
CA LEU A 88 -10.55 5.33 -12.68
C LEU A 88 -10.17 3.84 -12.88
N PRO A 89 -10.20 3.26 -14.09
CA PRO A 89 -9.82 1.85 -14.27
C PRO A 89 -8.37 1.53 -13.85
N ALA A 90 -7.43 2.46 -14.01
CA ALA A 90 -6.05 2.31 -13.57
C ALA A 90 -5.91 2.42 -12.05
N LEU A 91 -6.62 3.34 -11.41
CA LEU A 91 -6.64 3.44 -9.94
C LEU A 91 -7.20 2.16 -9.31
N PHE A 92 -8.31 1.64 -9.84
CA PHE A 92 -8.88 0.36 -9.42
C PHE A 92 -8.01 -0.82 -9.83
N GLY A 93 -7.35 -0.78 -11.00
CA GLY A 93 -6.40 -1.82 -11.42
C GLY A 93 -5.22 -1.94 -10.47
N THR A 94 -4.65 -0.81 -10.05
CA THR A 94 -3.58 -0.76 -9.05
C THR A 94 -4.09 -1.26 -7.69
N GLY A 95 -5.18 -0.67 -7.18
CA GLY A 95 -5.70 -0.98 -5.85
C GLY A 95 -6.17 -2.43 -5.69
N LEU A 96 -6.98 -2.91 -6.64
CA LEU A 96 -7.47 -4.28 -6.62
C LEU A 96 -6.39 -5.30 -6.96
N GLY A 97 -5.43 -4.94 -7.81
CA GLY A 97 -4.28 -5.77 -8.12
C GLY A 97 -3.39 -5.99 -6.89
N LEU A 98 -3.08 -4.91 -6.17
CA LEU A 98 -2.37 -4.96 -4.89
C LEU A 98 -3.15 -5.79 -3.87
N ALA A 99 -4.47 -5.60 -3.79
CA ALA A 99 -5.32 -6.39 -2.91
C ALA A 99 -5.30 -7.89 -3.26
N ALA A 100 -5.33 -8.24 -4.55
CA ALA A 100 -5.22 -9.64 -4.99
C ALA A 100 -3.88 -10.26 -4.57
N GLY A 101 -2.78 -9.52 -4.71
CA GLY A 101 -1.47 -9.94 -4.20
C GLY A 101 -1.45 -10.08 -2.68
N ALA A 102 -2.09 -9.17 -1.95
CA ALA A 102 -2.17 -9.23 -0.49
C ALA A 102 -2.95 -10.46 0.02
N GLY A 103 -3.91 -10.95 -0.76
CA GLY A 103 -4.55 -12.23 -0.50
C GLY A 103 -3.61 -13.44 -0.62
N LEU A 104 -2.54 -13.36 -1.42
CA LEU A 104 -1.50 -14.39 -1.54
C LEU A 104 -0.42 -14.26 -0.47
N ASN A 105 0.14 -13.06 -0.30
CA ASN A 105 1.03 -12.68 0.82
C ASN A 105 0.89 -11.18 1.13
N ALA A 106 0.14 -10.84 2.19
CA ALA A 106 -0.09 -9.45 2.58
C ALA A 106 1.20 -8.71 2.89
N TYR A 107 2.10 -9.35 3.62
CA TYR A 107 3.32 -8.72 4.12
C TYR A 107 4.31 -8.41 2.99
N ALA A 108 4.43 -9.31 2.01
CA ALA A 108 5.20 -9.06 0.79
C ALA A 108 4.67 -7.84 0.04
N VAL A 109 3.35 -7.76 -0.18
CA VAL A 109 2.74 -6.62 -0.89
C VAL A 109 2.88 -5.32 -0.11
N LEU A 110 2.70 -5.34 1.21
CA LEU A 110 2.90 -4.17 2.08
C LEU A 110 4.36 -3.69 2.04
N LEU A 111 5.34 -4.60 2.01
CA LEU A 111 6.75 -4.26 1.85
C LEU A 111 7.04 -3.62 0.50
N VAL A 112 6.47 -4.15 -0.59
CA VAL A 112 6.62 -3.56 -1.93
C VAL A 112 5.99 -2.17 -1.98
N TYR A 113 4.73 -2.04 -1.59
CA TYR A 113 4.00 -0.76 -1.63
C TYR A 113 4.65 0.27 -0.70
N GLY A 114 4.88 -0.08 0.57
CA GLY A 114 5.50 0.81 1.55
C GLY A 114 6.95 1.17 1.19
N GLY A 115 7.71 0.21 0.64
CA GLY A 115 9.08 0.42 0.19
C GLY A 115 9.14 1.40 -0.99
N LEU A 116 8.28 1.22 -1.99
CA LEU A 116 8.17 2.16 -3.11
C LEU A 116 7.66 3.52 -2.66
N ALA A 117 6.66 3.59 -1.77
CA ALA A 117 6.18 4.84 -1.19
C ALA A 117 7.26 5.56 -0.37
N ARG A 118 8.23 4.83 0.20
CA ARG A 118 9.38 5.42 0.90
C ARG A 118 10.42 5.97 -0.07
N LEU A 119 10.65 5.27 -1.17
CA LEU A 119 11.64 5.65 -2.20
C LEU A 119 11.14 6.79 -3.09
N PHE A 120 9.83 6.82 -3.36
CA PHE A 120 9.18 7.75 -4.28
C PHE A 120 7.96 8.40 -3.62
N PRO A 121 8.13 9.19 -2.55
CA PRO A 121 7.00 9.72 -1.77
C PRO A 121 6.03 10.58 -2.58
N GLU A 122 6.49 11.26 -3.62
CA GLU A 122 5.66 12.11 -4.49
C GLU A 122 4.66 11.29 -5.34
N GLU A 123 5.01 10.04 -5.68
CA GLU A 123 4.17 9.13 -6.47
C GLU A 123 3.12 8.39 -5.62
N PHE A 124 3.28 8.41 -4.29
CA PHE A 124 2.40 7.72 -3.34
C PHE A 124 1.83 8.71 -2.31
N PRO A 125 0.88 9.58 -2.71
CA PRO A 125 0.28 10.54 -1.81
C PRO A 125 -0.69 9.88 -0.80
N GLY A 126 -1.05 10.65 0.24
CA GLY A 126 -2.10 10.26 1.18
C GLY A 126 -1.63 9.69 2.52
N ALA A 127 -2.57 9.46 3.44
CA ALA A 127 -2.26 9.00 4.79
C ALA A 127 -1.82 7.53 4.84
N VAL A 128 -2.40 6.67 3.99
CA VAL A 128 -2.08 5.25 3.94
C VAL A 128 -0.64 5.03 3.47
N ALA A 129 -0.22 5.69 2.40
CA ALA A 129 1.16 5.62 1.91
C ALA A 129 2.18 6.08 2.96
N ARG A 130 1.90 7.19 3.65
CA ARG A 130 2.73 7.70 4.77
C ARG A 130 2.80 6.72 5.95
N LEU A 131 1.69 6.05 6.27
CA LEU A 131 1.66 5.03 7.31
C LEU A 131 2.53 3.82 6.91
N LEU A 132 2.35 3.30 5.70
CA LEU A 132 3.00 2.08 5.23
C LEU A 132 4.49 2.26 4.89
N SER A 133 4.93 3.47 4.54
CA SER A 133 6.34 3.79 4.30
C SER A 133 7.14 4.06 5.58
N GLY A 134 6.45 4.19 6.72
CA GLY A 134 7.09 4.41 8.02
C GLY A 134 7.97 3.24 8.44
N THR A 135 9.13 3.54 9.03
CA THR A 135 10.04 2.53 9.60
C THR A 135 9.35 1.46 10.46
N PRO A 136 8.44 1.78 11.40
CA PRO A 136 7.78 0.74 12.19
C PRO A 136 6.87 -0.17 11.34
N ALA A 137 6.17 0.38 10.34
CA ALA A 137 5.30 -0.40 9.46
C ALA A 137 6.12 -1.35 8.57
N LEU A 138 7.21 -0.86 7.98
CA LEU A 138 8.11 -1.69 7.17
C LEU A 138 8.83 -2.75 8.01
N ALA A 139 9.27 -2.42 9.21
CA ALA A 139 9.88 -3.39 10.12
C ALA A 139 8.88 -4.49 10.53
N ALA A 140 7.65 -4.11 10.90
CA ALA A 140 6.59 -5.06 11.22
C ALA A 140 6.24 -5.94 10.02
N ALA A 141 6.06 -5.36 8.83
CA ALA A 141 5.81 -6.13 7.60
C ALA A 141 6.98 -7.06 7.27
N GLY A 142 8.23 -6.64 7.48
CA GLY A 142 9.42 -7.47 7.32
C GLY A 142 9.43 -8.68 8.24
N VAL A 143 9.17 -8.47 9.53
CA VAL A 143 9.09 -9.55 10.51
C VAL A 143 7.93 -10.49 10.19
N LEU A 144 6.75 -9.96 9.88
CA LEU A 144 5.57 -10.76 9.54
C LEU A 144 5.76 -11.56 8.25
N PHE A 145 6.47 -11.01 7.26
CA PHE A 145 6.85 -11.73 6.05
C PHE A 145 7.76 -12.93 6.35
N LEU A 146 8.77 -12.73 7.21
CA LEU A 146 9.64 -13.84 7.65
C LEU A 146 8.86 -14.87 8.46
N LEU A 147 7.92 -14.43 9.32
CA LEU A 147 7.06 -15.32 10.08
C LEU A 147 6.12 -16.13 9.19
N GLU A 148 5.50 -15.54 8.16
CA GLU A 148 4.71 -16.27 7.15
C GLU A 148 5.56 -17.35 6.50
N PHE A 149 6.75 -16.99 6.02
CA PHE A 149 7.65 -17.93 5.36
C PHE A 149 8.03 -19.11 6.27
N VAL A 150 8.18 -18.89 7.58
CA VAL A 150 8.46 -19.95 8.55
C VAL A 150 7.19 -20.74 8.91
N ALA A 151 6.05 -20.06 9.09
CA ALA A 151 4.77 -20.67 9.44
C ALA A 151 4.34 -21.71 8.40
N ASP A 152 4.54 -21.39 7.11
CA ASP A 152 4.27 -22.27 5.97
C ASP A 152 5.02 -23.61 6.00
N LYS A 153 6.08 -23.72 6.81
CA LYS A 153 6.90 -24.93 6.93
C LYS A 153 6.55 -25.78 8.15
N VAL A 154 5.77 -25.25 9.10
CA VAL A 154 5.43 -25.94 10.35
C VAL A 154 3.91 -26.12 10.43
N PRO A 155 3.36 -27.34 10.32
CA PRO A 155 1.92 -27.58 10.15
C PRO A 155 1.00 -26.94 11.20
N VAL A 156 1.44 -26.86 12.47
CA VAL A 156 0.65 -26.24 13.55
C VAL A 156 0.61 -24.72 13.40
N LEU A 157 1.73 -24.11 13.01
CA LEU A 157 1.81 -22.67 12.79
C LEU A 157 1.04 -22.28 11.53
N ASP A 158 1.09 -23.09 10.48
CA ASP A 158 0.35 -22.92 9.22
C ASP A 158 -1.15 -22.73 9.46
N HIS A 159 -1.78 -23.60 10.26
CA HIS A 159 -3.21 -23.48 10.53
C HIS A 159 -3.59 -22.20 11.28
N PHE A 160 -2.82 -21.84 12.31
CA PHE A 160 -3.05 -20.59 13.05
C PHE A 160 -2.83 -19.36 12.16
N TRP A 161 -1.80 -19.41 11.31
CA TRP A 161 -1.46 -18.34 10.39
C TRP A 161 -2.52 -18.14 9.32
N ASP A 162 -3.08 -19.22 8.77
CA ASP A 162 -4.20 -19.16 7.84
C ASP A 162 -5.45 -18.53 8.48
N ILE A 163 -5.77 -18.89 9.73
CA ILE A 163 -6.89 -18.27 10.46
C ILE A 163 -6.65 -16.77 10.61
N LEU A 164 -5.46 -16.36 11.05
CA LEU A 164 -5.13 -14.94 11.16
C LEU A 164 -5.18 -14.23 9.80
N GLY A 165 -4.68 -14.90 8.76
CA GLY A 165 -4.67 -14.44 7.38
C GLY A 165 -6.07 -14.13 6.85
N SER A 166 -7.07 -14.92 7.24
CA SER A 166 -8.47 -14.70 6.86
C SER A 166 -9.03 -13.33 7.29
N VAL A 167 -8.40 -12.66 8.26
CA VAL A 167 -8.76 -11.30 8.72
C VAL A 167 -7.74 -10.27 8.26
N VAL A 168 -6.45 -10.54 8.46
CA VAL A 168 -5.37 -9.58 8.18
C VAL A 168 -5.28 -9.26 6.69
N ARG A 169 -5.45 -10.27 5.81
CA ARG A 169 -5.29 -10.09 4.36
C ARG A 169 -6.42 -9.25 3.75
N PRO A 170 -7.71 -9.46 4.07
CA PRO A 170 -8.77 -8.54 3.66
C PRO A 170 -8.56 -7.11 4.15
N VAL A 171 -8.12 -6.92 5.39
CA VAL A 171 -7.83 -5.58 5.91
C VAL A 171 -6.67 -4.92 5.14
N ALA A 172 -5.59 -5.66 4.88
CA ALA A 172 -4.47 -5.16 4.09
C ALA A 172 -4.89 -4.81 2.66
N GLY A 173 -5.67 -5.67 2.00
CA GLY A 173 -6.20 -5.42 0.66
C GLY A 173 -7.12 -4.20 0.60
N ALA A 174 -7.99 -4.02 1.59
CA ALA A 174 -8.83 -2.84 1.71
C ALA A 174 -8.00 -1.57 1.90
N LEU A 175 -7.00 -1.59 2.78
CA LEU A 175 -6.10 -0.47 3.02
C LEU A 175 -5.32 -0.08 1.76
N LEU A 176 -4.77 -1.07 1.03
CA LEU A 176 -4.04 -0.82 -0.21
C LEU A 176 -4.94 -0.19 -1.27
N ALA A 177 -6.17 -0.69 -1.46
CA ALA A 177 -7.12 -0.11 -2.41
C ALA A 177 -7.59 1.31 -2.02
N VAL A 178 -7.79 1.57 -0.73
CA VAL A 178 -8.07 2.93 -0.22
C VAL A 178 -6.86 3.85 -0.42
N GLY A 179 -5.65 3.34 -0.18
CA GLY A 179 -4.40 4.08 -0.35
C GLY A 179 -4.09 4.45 -1.80
N THR A 180 -4.65 3.73 -2.78
CA THR A 180 -4.51 4.06 -4.20
C THR A 180 -5.64 4.94 -4.71
N VAL A 181 -6.90 4.63 -4.40
CA VAL A 181 -8.06 5.34 -4.95
C VAL A 181 -8.35 6.63 -4.19
N GLY A 182 -8.27 6.59 -2.86
CA GLY A 182 -8.67 7.70 -1.99
C GLY A 182 -7.94 9.02 -2.25
N PRO A 183 -6.60 9.05 -2.41
CA PRO A 183 -5.88 10.29 -2.69
C PRO A 183 -6.23 10.93 -4.05
N ALA A 184 -6.80 10.16 -4.98
CA ALA A 184 -7.11 10.60 -6.33
C ALA A 184 -8.58 11.00 -6.53
N THR A 185 -9.40 11.00 -5.46
CA THR A 185 -10.82 11.37 -5.56
C THR A 185 -11.36 12.00 -4.28
N ASP A 186 -12.21 13.03 -4.43
CA ASP A 186 -12.97 13.59 -3.30
C ASP A 186 -14.23 12.76 -2.97
N SER A 187 -14.51 11.69 -3.72
CA SER A 187 -15.70 10.86 -3.52
C SER A 187 -15.50 9.85 -2.41
N THR A 188 -16.16 10.09 -1.26
CA THR A 188 -16.25 9.11 -0.17
C THR A 188 -16.81 7.78 -0.64
N LEU A 189 -17.80 7.80 -1.55
CA LEU A 189 -18.39 6.57 -2.09
C LEU A 189 -17.36 5.73 -2.85
N LEU A 190 -16.56 6.35 -3.72
CA LEU A 190 -15.52 5.62 -4.47
C LEU A 190 -14.45 5.05 -3.55
N THR A 191 -14.07 5.79 -2.50
CA THR A 191 -13.11 5.31 -1.49
C THR A 191 -13.66 4.10 -0.72
N VAL A 192 -14.93 4.13 -0.31
CA VAL A 192 -15.60 3.00 0.36
C VAL A 192 -15.71 1.79 -0.57
N VAL A 193 -16.09 2.00 -1.84
CA VAL A 193 -16.15 0.94 -2.84
C VAL A 193 -14.77 0.34 -3.06
N ALA A 194 -13.71 1.15 -3.15
CA ALA A 194 -12.33 0.66 -3.27
C ALA A 194 -11.93 -0.19 -2.07
N GLY A 195 -12.18 0.27 -0.84
CA GLY A 195 -11.87 -0.50 0.37
C GLY A 195 -12.64 -1.82 0.44
N GLY A 196 -13.95 -1.78 0.20
CA GLY A 196 -14.80 -2.98 0.24
C GLY A 196 -14.43 -3.99 -0.85
N SER A 197 -14.24 -3.53 -2.08
CA SER A 197 -13.83 -4.41 -3.20
C SER A 197 -12.40 -4.92 -3.04
N GLY A 198 -11.47 -4.10 -2.55
CA GLY A 198 -10.11 -4.53 -2.22
C GLY A 198 -10.08 -5.62 -1.16
N GLY A 199 -10.79 -5.42 -0.04
CA GLY A 199 -10.87 -6.45 0.99
C GLY A 199 -11.50 -7.76 0.50
N PHE A 200 -12.55 -7.65 -0.33
CA PHE A 200 -13.18 -8.81 -0.95
C PHE A 200 -12.24 -9.55 -1.92
N VAL A 201 -11.52 -8.83 -2.79
CA VAL A 201 -10.56 -9.43 -3.72
C VAL A 201 -9.43 -10.14 -2.97
N ALA A 202 -8.90 -9.54 -1.90
CA ALA A 202 -7.89 -10.18 -1.06
C ALA A 202 -8.41 -11.46 -0.38
N LEU A 203 -9.67 -11.46 0.09
CA LEU A 203 -10.31 -12.65 0.64
C LEU A 203 -10.44 -13.76 -0.41
N VAL A 204 -10.90 -13.43 -1.63
CA VAL A 204 -11.02 -14.38 -2.74
C VAL A 204 -9.67 -14.99 -3.10
N SER A 205 -8.62 -14.17 -3.24
CA SER A 205 -7.25 -14.65 -3.46
C SER A 205 -6.79 -15.62 -2.38
N HIS A 206 -7.02 -15.29 -1.10
CA HIS A 206 -6.65 -16.14 0.02
C HIS A 206 -7.38 -17.49 -0.03
N LEU A 207 -8.69 -17.49 -0.31
CA LEU A 207 -9.46 -18.73 -0.46
C LEU A 207 -8.94 -19.61 -1.60
N VAL A 208 -8.57 -19.01 -2.73
CA VAL A 208 -7.97 -19.74 -3.86
C VAL A 208 -6.64 -20.39 -3.43
N LYS A 209 -5.79 -19.66 -2.69
CA LYS A 209 -4.57 -20.20 -2.07
C LYS A 209 -4.85 -21.36 -1.12
N SER A 210 -5.80 -21.21 -0.19
CA SER A 210 -6.15 -22.28 0.76
C SER A 210 -6.63 -23.55 0.05
N VAL A 211 -7.44 -23.42 -1.01
CA VAL A 211 -7.86 -24.57 -1.84
C VAL A 211 -6.67 -25.22 -2.55
N ALA A 212 -5.72 -24.43 -3.05
CA ALA A 212 -4.50 -24.95 -3.67
C ALA A 212 -3.64 -25.74 -2.68
N ARG A 213 -3.50 -25.27 -1.43
CA ARG A 213 -2.76 -25.99 -0.37
C ARG A 213 -3.39 -27.31 0.02
N VAL A 214 -4.72 -27.34 0.18
CA VAL A 214 -5.46 -28.58 0.45
C VAL A 214 -5.24 -29.59 -0.67
N THR A 215 -5.31 -29.13 -1.92
CA THR A 215 -5.12 -29.97 -3.11
C THR A 215 -3.67 -30.48 -3.20
N SER A 216 -2.69 -29.60 -3.00
CA SER A 216 -1.25 -29.96 -3.00
C SER A 216 -0.92 -30.97 -1.91
N THR A 217 -1.44 -30.78 -0.69
CA THR A 217 -1.24 -31.70 0.43
C THR A 217 -1.83 -33.07 0.12
N ALA A 218 -3.06 -33.12 -0.42
CA ALA A 218 -3.71 -34.37 -0.80
C ALA A 218 -2.96 -35.13 -1.92
N LEU A 219 -2.37 -34.41 -2.88
CA LEU A 219 -1.69 -35.02 -4.03
C LEU A 219 -0.22 -35.39 -3.76
N THR A 220 0.46 -34.68 -2.86
CA THR A 220 1.92 -34.79 -2.70
C THR A 220 2.35 -35.17 -1.29
N ALA A 221 1.40 -35.51 -0.41
CA ALA A 221 1.64 -35.71 1.03
C ALA A 221 2.40 -34.53 1.68
N GLY A 222 2.21 -33.31 1.14
CA GLY A 222 2.82 -32.08 1.63
C GLY A 222 4.22 -31.77 1.07
N LEU A 223 4.82 -32.64 0.26
CA LEU A 223 6.17 -32.43 -0.29
C LEU A 223 6.25 -31.20 -1.22
N ALA A 224 5.16 -30.85 -1.91
CA ALA A 224 5.12 -29.68 -2.79
C ALA A 224 4.75 -28.36 -2.09
N ASN A 225 4.36 -28.39 -0.81
CA ASN A 225 3.86 -27.19 -0.12
C ASN A 225 4.93 -26.10 0.03
N ALA A 226 6.20 -26.47 0.26
CA ALA A 226 7.29 -25.51 0.36
C ALA A 226 7.55 -24.78 -0.98
N ALA A 227 7.50 -25.51 -2.10
CA ALA A 227 7.64 -24.92 -3.43
C ALA A 227 6.43 -24.05 -3.79
N LEU A 228 5.22 -24.47 -3.40
CA LEU A 228 4.00 -23.70 -3.59
C LEU A 228 4.01 -22.39 -2.79
N SER A 229 4.40 -22.44 -1.51
CA SER A 229 4.59 -21.26 -0.66
C SER A 229 5.59 -20.27 -1.26
N LEU A 230 6.76 -20.74 -1.74
CA LEU A 230 7.71 -19.87 -2.41
C LEU A 230 7.15 -19.26 -3.70
N ALA A 231 6.39 -20.03 -4.48
CA ALA A 231 5.74 -19.54 -5.68
C ALA A 231 4.68 -18.48 -5.36
N GLU A 232 3.94 -18.63 -4.25
CA GLU A 232 2.97 -17.65 -3.77
C GLU A 232 3.66 -16.34 -3.39
N ASP A 233 4.81 -16.39 -2.72
CA ASP A 233 5.59 -15.20 -2.34
C ASP A 233 6.08 -14.43 -3.56
N VAL A 234 6.65 -15.15 -4.54
CA VAL A 234 7.08 -14.57 -5.81
C VAL A 234 5.89 -14.00 -6.57
N LEU A 235 4.77 -14.71 -6.62
CA LEU A 235 3.57 -14.24 -7.30
C LEU A 235 2.98 -13.00 -6.64
N ALA A 236 2.95 -12.94 -5.30
CA ALA A 236 2.49 -11.76 -4.56
C ALA A 236 3.38 -10.54 -4.84
N PHE A 237 4.71 -10.73 -4.81
CA PHE A 237 5.67 -9.69 -5.14
C PHE A 237 5.51 -9.19 -6.58
N LEU A 238 5.48 -10.10 -7.57
CA LEU A 238 5.30 -9.75 -8.97
C LEU A 238 3.94 -9.10 -9.23
N GLN A 239 2.87 -9.61 -8.61
CA GLN A 239 1.55 -9.02 -8.71
C GLN A 239 1.54 -7.58 -8.18
N ALA A 240 2.23 -7.29 -7.07
CA ALA A 240 2.34 -5.94 -6.56
C ALA A 240 3.05 -5.00 -7.55
N LEU A 241 4.15 -5.45 -8.18
CA LEU A 241 4.84 -4.68 -9.20
C LEU A 241 3.96 -4.47 -10.44
N VAL A 242 3.31 -5.52 -10.96
CA VAL A 242 2.39 -5.43 -12.09
C VAL A 242 1.24 -4.47 -11.78
N SER A 243 0.75 -4.46 -10.54
CA SER A 243 -0.32 -3.55 -10.12
C SER A 243 0.10 -2.10 -10.18
N ILE A 244 1.32 -1.77 -9.74
CA ILE A 244 1.83 -0.40 -9.71
C ILE A 244 2.22 0.07 -11.11
N PHE A 245 2.92 -0.75 -11.87
CA PHE A 245 3.52 -0.33 -13.15
C PHE A 245 2.63 -0.61 -14.37
N LEU A 246 1.76 -1.62 -14.31
CA LEU A 246 0.88 -2.01 -15.42
C LEU A 246 -0.57 -2.20 -14.93
N PRO A 247 -1.26 -1.11 -14.49
CA PRO A 247 -2.56 -1.21 -13.80
C PRO A 247 -3.64 -1.90 -14.61
N THR A 248 -3.65 -1.72 -15.94
CA THR A 248 -4.62 -2.39 -16.83
C THR A 248 -4.42 -3.89 -16.84
N ILE A 249 -3.18 -4.37 -16.83
CA ILE A 249 -2.89 -5.81 -16.77
C ILE A 249 -3.31 -6.35 -15.40
N ALA A 250 -3.01 -5.64 -14.32
CA ALA A 250 -3.44 -6.03 -12.98
C ALA A 250 -4.96 -6.15 -12.86
N LEU A 251 -5.71 -5.21 -13.45
CA LEU A 251 -7.17 -5.28 -13.51
C LEU A 251 -7.65 -6.53 -14.24
N LEU A 252 -7.05 -6.85 -15.40
CA LEU A 252 -7.38 -8.06 -16.15
C LEU A 252 -7.10 -9.35 -15.35
N LEU A 253 -5.99 -9.38 -14.60
CA LEU A 253 -5.65 -10.51 -13.71
C LEU A 253 -6.67 -10.65 -12.58
N VAL A 254 -7.11 -9.56 -11.96
CA VAL A 254 -8.16 -9.56 -10.93
C VAL A 254 -9.48 -10.07 -11.50
N VAL A 255 -9.88 -9.63 -12.69
CA VAL A 255 -11.08 -10.11 -13.37
C VAL A 255 -10.97 -11.61 -13.67
N ALA A 256 -9.82 -12.07 -14.18
CA ALA A 256 -9.57 -13.49 -14.45
C ALA A 256 -9.68 -14.33 -13.17
N LEU A 257 -9.11 -13.86 -12.05
CA LEU A 257 -9.24 -14.49 -10.75
C LEU A 257 -10.71 -14.56 -10.29
N GLY A 258 -11.46 -13.47 -10.45
CA GLY A 258 -12.89 -13.42 -10.13
C GLY A 258 -13.71 -14.42 -10.95
N VAL A 259 -13.46 -14.51 -12.25
CA VAL A 259 -14.10 -15.50 -13.14
C VAL A 259 -13.75 -16.92 -12.71
N LEU A 260 -12.48 -17.20 -12.39
CA LEU A 260 -12.04 -18.51 -11.89
C LEU A 260 -12.77 -18.88 -10.60
N PHE A 261 -12.88 -17.94 -9.65
CA PHE A 261 -13.59 -18.14 -8.39
C PHE A 261 -15.09 -18.42 -8.62
N LEU A 262 -15.77 -17.60 -9.41
CA LEU A 262 -17.19 -17.78 -9.76
C LEU A 262 -17.43 -19.11 -10.49
N CYS A 263 -16.46 -19.62 -11.25
CA CYS A 263 -16.59 -20.89 -11.95
C CYS A 263 -16.35 -22.10 -11.04
N THR A 264 -15.42 -22.02 -10.09
CA THR A 264 -14.96 -23.17 -9.30
C THR A 264 -15.81 -23.40 -8.04
N VAL A 265 -16.19 -22.34 -7.33
CA VAL A 265 -16.96 -22.42 -6.08
C VAL A 265 -18.33 -23.11 -6.22
N PRO A 266 -19.20 -22.74 -7.18
CA PRO A 266 -20.50 -23.40 -7.31
C PRO A 266 -20.38 -24.85 -7.76
N ARG A 267 -19.32 -25.21 -8.50
CA ARG A 267 -19.04 -26.60 -8.88
C ARG A 267 -18.65 -27.43 -7.67
N ALA A 268 -17.80 -26.89 -6.80
CA ALA A 268 -17.41 -27.54 -5.54
C ALA A 268 -18.63 -27.72 -4.60
N ALA A 269 -19.44 -26.67 -4.42
CA ALA A 269 -20.63 -26.72 -3.57
C ALA A 269 -21.66 -27.77 -4.04
N ARG A 270 -21.92 -27.86 -5.34
CA ARG A 270 -22.83 -28.87 -5.91
C ARG A 270 -22.34 -30.29 -5.68
N SER A 271 -21.03 -30.52 -5.75
CA SER A 271 -20.43 -31.84 -5.48
C SER A 271 -20.70 -32.27 -4.04
N LEU A 272 -20.48 -31.37 -3.08
CA LEU A 272 -20.69 -31.64 -1.65
C LEU A 272 -22.16 -31.91 -1.30
N ASP A 273 -23.10 -31.17 -1.92
CA ASP A 273 -24.54 -31.39 -1.71
C ASP A 273 -25.00 -32.76 -2.20
N ILE A 274 -24.45 -33.27 -3.32
CA ILE A 274 -24.74 -34.62 -3.80
C ILE A 274 -24.27 -35.67 -2.80
N PHE A 275 -23.08 -35.51 -2.22
CA PHE A 275 -22.55 -36.40 -1.19
C PHE A 275 -23.35 -36.35 0.12
N ARG A 276 -23.77 -35.15 0.55
CA ARG A 276 -24.59 -34.97 1.75
C ARG A 276 -25.96 -35.64 1.61
N ARG A 277 -26.60 -35.52 0.44
CA ARG A 277 -27.86 -36.23 0.14
C ARG A 277 -27.72 -37.75 0.10
N ARG A 278 -26.56 -38.27 -0.32
CA ARG A 278 -26.27 -39.72 -0.27
C ARG A 278 -26.07 -40.22 1.16
N SER A 279 -25.36 -39.48 2.01
CA SER A 279 -25.22 -39.85 3.43
C SER A 279 -26.56 -39.82 4.18
N ALA A 280 -27.43 -38.84 3.88
CA ALA A 280 -28.76 -38.76 4.48
C ALA A 280 -29.69 -39.94 4.07
N ARG A 281 -29.46 -40.57 2.91
CA ARG A 281 -30.21 -41.77 2.48
C ARG A 281 -29.75 -43.06 3.14
N ASN A 282 -28.56 -43.09 3.74
CA ASN A 282 -28.01 -44.28 4.39
C ASN A 282 -28.33 -44.37 5.89
N VAL A 283 -29.16 -43.47 6.42
CA VAL A 283 -29.67 -43.56 7.80
C VAL A 283 -30.79 -44.61 7.83
N PRO A 284 -30.65 -45.74 8.55
CA PRO A 284 -31.69 -46.75 8.62
C PRO A 284 -32.96 -46.18 9.27
N PRO A 285 -34.16 -46.58 8.81
CA PRO A 285 -35.41 -46.10 9.37
C PRO A 285 -35.53 -46.49 10.86
N PRO A 286 -36.23 -45.70 11.68
CA PRO A 286 -36.42 -46.03 13.09
C PRO A 286 -37.12 -47.38 13.24
N PRO A 287 -36.80 -48.16 14.28
CA PRO A 287 -37.44 -49.45 14.53
C PRO A 287 -38.95 -49.26 14.68
N ARG A 288 -39.74 -50.14 14.03
CA ARG A 288 -41.19 -50.11 14.13
C ARG A 288 -41.60 -50.45 15.57
N PRO A 289 -42.64 -49.79 16.12
CA PRO A 289 -43.15 -50.16 17.44
C PRO A 289 -43.62 -51.61 17.43
N ALA A 290 -43.19 -52.39 18.42
CA ALA A 290 -43.65 -53.75 18.63
C ALA A 290 -45.14 -53.70 19.02
N GLY A 291 -45.99 -54.24 18.15
CA GLY A 291 -47.40 -54.49 18.41
C GLY A 291 -47.64 -55.91 18.86
#